data_AF-A0AAU1Y2S9-F1
#
_entry.id   AF-A0AAU1Y2S9-F1
#
_cell.length_a   1.000
_cell.length_b   1.000
_cell.length_c   1.000
_cell.angle_alpha   90.00
_cell.angle_beta   90.00
_cell.angle_gamma   90.00
#
_symmetry.space_group_name_H-M   'P 1'
#
loop_
_entity.id
_entity.type
_entity.pdbx_description
1 polymer ?
#
loop_
_entity_poly.entity_id
_entity_poly.type
_entity_poly.pdbx_seq_one_letter_code
_entity_poly.pdbx_strand_id
1 'polypeptide(L)' 'MIGPATFPPGPTLAYVSTAETGPDATHRIQLVDLDALDDPRERALCRALLLHALALLDDSEPARTTAARADS' A
#
# COMPACT_ATOMS: atom_id res chain seq x y z
N MET A 1 -8.61 -23.50 -0.07
CA MET A 1 -7.45 -23.57 0.84
C MET A 1 -6.45 -22.56 0.35
N ILE A 2 -6.41 -21.37 0.95
CA ILE A 2 -5.40 -20.35 0.60
C ILE A 2 -4.10 -20.83 1.25
N GLY A 3 -3.08 -21.15 0.44
CA GLY A 3 -1.75 -21.52 0.95
C GLY A 3 -1.19 -20.38 1.81
N PRO A 4 -0.24 -20.64 2.72
CA PRO A 4 0.32 -19.58 3.55
C PRO A 4 0.88 -18.49 2.62
N ALA A 5 0.27 -17.31 2.65
CA ALA A 5 0.76 -16.17 1.89
C ALA A 5 2.17 -15.89 2.41
N THR A 6 3.18 -16.17 1.58
CA THR A 6 4.56 -15.77 1.85
C THR A 6 4.63 -14.27 1.65
N PHE A 7 4.42 -13.53 2.73
CA PHE A 7 4.62 -12.10 2.76
C PHE A 7 6.14 -11.82 2.60
N PRO A 8 6.56 -11.03 1.62
CA PRO A 8 7.94 -10.60 1.54
C PRO A 8 8.30 -9.80 2.80
N PRO A 9 9.56 -9.85 3.25
CA PRO A 9 9.99 -9.06 4.40
C PRO A 9 9.89 -7.56 4.08
N GLY A 10 9.15 -6.82 4.90
CA GLY A 10 8.95 -5.37 4.75
C GLY A 10 7.48 -4.94 4.89
N PRO A 11 7.19 -3.63 4.82
CA PRO A 11 5.82 -3.15 4.75
C PRO A 11 5.14 -3.71 3.49
N THR A 12 3.91 -4.21 3.64
CA THR A 12 3.11 -4.76 2.54
C THR A 12 1.74 -4.08 2.51
N LEU A 13 1.31 -3.69 1.32
CA LEU A 13 -0.01 -3.17 1.01
C LEU A 13 -0.90 -4.31 0.51
N ALA A 14 -2.04 -4.48 1.18
CA ALA A 14 -3.02 -5.50 0.85
C ALA A 14 -4.40 -4.86 0.67
N TYR A 15 -5.13 -5.34 -0.34
CA TYR A 15 -6.54 -5.06 -0.51
C TYR A 15 -7.35 -6.25 0.03
N VAL A 16 -8.30 -5.96 0.93
CA VAL A 16 -9.19 -6.97 1.50
C VAL A 16 -10.60 -6.70 0.99
N SER A 17 -11.19 -7.69 0.32
CA SER A 17 -12.57 -7.63 -0.15
C SER A 17 -13.39 -8.77 0.45
N THR A 18 -14.67 -8.50 0.66
CA THR A 18 -15.67 -9.45 1.14
C THR A 18 -16.70 -9.68 0.04
N ALA A 19 -16.85 -10.94 -0.38
CA ALA A 19 -17.87 -11.29 -1.37
C ALA A 19 -19.29 -11.24 -0.77
N GLU A 20 -19.43 -11.56 0.52
CA GLU A 20 -20.70 -11.62 1.24
C GLU A 20 -20.57 -11.00 2.63
N THR A 21 -21.68 -10.51 3.20
CA THR A 21 -21.70 -9.92 4.55
C THR A 21 -22.38 -10.90 5.51
N GLY A 22 -21.66 -11.36 6.54
CA GLY A 22 -22.17 -12.34 7.51
C GLY A 22 -21.06 -12.92 8.38
N PRO A 23 -21.40 -13.69 9.43
CA PRO A 23 -20.43 -14.30 10.33
C PRO A 23 -19.49 -15.29 9.62
N ASP A 24 -19.93 -15.86 8.50
CA ASP A 24 -19.16 -16.79 7.66
C ASP A 24 -18.61 -16.12 6.38
N ALA A 25 -18.53 -14.78 6.36
CA ALA A 25 -18.05 -14.04 5.21
C ALA A 25 -16.62 -14.48 4.84
N THR A 26 -16.45 -14.90 3.59
CA THR A 26 -15.12 -15.21 3.06
C THR A 26 -14.42 -13.91 2.67
N HIS A 27 -13.31 -13.63 3.35
CA HIS A 27 -12.41 -12.53 3.01
C HIS A 27 -11.42 -12.98 1.94
N ARG A 28 -11.37 -12.23 0.84
CA ARG A 28 -10.30 -12.35 -0.16
C ARG A 28 -9.25 -11.30 0.15
N ILE A 29 -8.01 -11.73 0.28
CA ILE A 29 -6.85 -10.87 0.50
C ILE A 29 -6.02 -10.88 -0.78
N GLN A 30 -5.75 -9.70 -1.34
CA GLN A 30 -4.91 -9.55 -2.51
C GLN A 30 -3.74 -8.60 -2.19
N LEU A 31 -2.52 -9.08 -2.39
CA LEU A 31 -1.30 -8.31 -2.12
C LEU A 31 -1.03 -7.42 -3.32
N VAL A 32 -1.39 -6.15 -3.22
CA VAL A 32 -1.35 -5.23 -4.37
C VAL A 32 0.07 -4.80 -4.75
N ASP A 33 1.03 -5.06 -3.86
CA ASP A 33 2.46 -4.87 -4.12
C ASP A 33 3.05 -5.99 -5.00
N LEU A 34 2.38 -7.14 -5.08
CA LEU A 34 2.86 -8.33 -5.80
C LEU A 34 2.01 -8.64 -7.03
N ASP A 35 0.69 -8.46 -6.93
CA ASP A 35 -0.25 -8.75 -7.99
C ASP A 35 -1.10 -7.53 -8.32
N ALA A 36 -1.18 -7.20 -9.62
CA ALA A 36 -2.08 -6.17 -10.09
C ALA A 36 -3.55 -6.62 -9.92
N LEU A 37 -4.40 -5.73 -9.39
CA LEU A 37 -5.84 -6.00 -9.30
C LEU A 37 -6.46 -6.09 -10.69
N ASP A 38 -7.43 -6.99 -10.89
CA ASP A 38 -8.10 -7.18 -12.19
C ASP A 38 -9.13 -6.07 -12.46
N ASP A 39 -9.84 -5.58 -11.44
CA ASP A 39 -10.82 -4.49 -11.58
C ASP A 39 -10.10 -3.13 -11.74
N PRO A 40 -10.35 -2.39 -12.83
CA PRO A 40 -9.76 -1.06 -13.06
C PRO A 40 -10.08 -0.04 -11.96
N ARG A 41 -11.24 -0.14 -11.31
CA ARG A 41 -11.65 0.78 -10.23
C ARG A 41 -10.84 0.52 -8.96
N GLU A 42 -10.64 -0.74 -8.61
CA GLU A 42 -9.83 -1.11 -7.44
C GLU A 42 -8.36 -0.74 -7.67
N ARG A 43 -7.83 -0.96 -8.88
CA ARG A 43 -6.49 -0.47 -9.26
C ARG A 43 -6.36 1.05 -9.10
N ALA A 44 -7.35 1.80 -9.56
CA ALA A 44 -7.34 3.26 -9.47
C ALA A 44 -7.33 3.73 -8.00
N LEU A 45 -8.13 3.06 -7.16
CA LEU A 45 -8.19 3.35 -5.72
C LEU A 45 -6.85 3.07 -5.03
N CYS A 46 -6.22 1.92 -5.27
CA CYS A 46 -4.90 1.61 -4.71
C CYS A 46 -3.82 2.61 -5.15
N ARG A 47 -3.83 3.01 -6.43
CA ARG A 47 -2.92 4.06 -6.93
C ARG A 47 -3.15 5.40 -6.25
N ALA A 48 -4.41 5.80 -6.07
CA ALA A 48 -4.74 7.05 -5.40
C ALA A 48 -4.29 7.05 -3.93
N LEU A 49 -4.48 5.94 -3.21
CA LEU A 49 -4.03 5.79 -1.83
C LEU A 49 -2.50 5.83 -1.72
N LEU A 50 -1.78 5.18 -2.64
CA LEU A 50 -0.31 5.22 -2.67
C LEU A 50 0.21 6.63 -2.92
N LEU A 51 -0.35 7.34 -3.92
CA LEU A 51 0.02 8.72 -4.20
C LEU A 51 -0.25 9.65 -3.01
N HIS A 52 -1.38 9.45 -2.33
CA HIS A 52 -1.72 10.23 -1.14
C HIS A 52 -0.72 9.98 0.01
N ALA A 53 -0.37 8.72 0.25
CA ALA A 53 0.62 8.38 1.28
C ALA A 53 2.00 8.97 0.98
N LEU A 54 2.44 8.98 -0.28
CA LEU A 54 3.70 9.60 -0.69
C LEU A 54 3.68 11.12 -0.48
N ALA A 55 2.57 11.79 -0.84
CA ALA A 55 2.43 13.23 -0.60
C ALA A 55 2.52 13.58 0.90
N LEU A 56 1.88 12.78 1.76
CA LEU A 56 1.98 12.96 3.22
C LEU A 56 3.42 12.77 3.73
N LEU A 57 4.19 11.85 3.14
CA LEU A 57 5.58 11.64 3.50
C LEU A 57 6.45 12.83 3.07
N ASP A 58 6.27 13.31 1.86
CA ASP A 58 6.98 14.48 1.33
C ASP A 58 6.69 15.73 2.18
N ASP A 59 5.43 15.92 2.61
CA ASP A 59 5.04 17.01 3.50
C ASP A 59 5.63 16.85 4.93
N SER A 60 5.87 15.61 5.35
CA SER A 60 6.39 15.28 6.69
C SER A 60 7.92 15.33 6.78
N GLU A 61 8.65 15.22 5.67
CA GLU A 61 10.10 15.39 5.67
C GLU A 61 10.43 16.87 5.92
N PRO A 62 11.06 17.24 7.06
CA PRO A 62 11.55 18.60 7.22
C PRO A 62 12.58 18.81 6.11
N ALA A 63 12.35 19.85 5.28
CA ALA A 63 13.22 20.24 4.17
C ALA A 63 14.66 20.01 4.57
N ARG A 64 15.29 19.00 3.96
CA ARG A 64 16.63 18.55 4.32
C ARG A 64 17.55 19.74 4.08
N THR A 65 17.81 20.52 5.12
CA THR A 65 18.63 21.72 5.06
C THR A 65 20.02 21.29 4.64
N THR A 66 20.28 21.37 3.33
CA THR A 66 21.60 21.32 2.73
C THR A 66 22.33 22.61 3.11
N ALA A 67 22.70 22.76 4.39
CA ALA A 67 23.51 23.86 4.90
C ALA A 67 24.57 23.37 5.90
N ALA A 68 25.17 22.21 5.65
CA ALA A 68 26.29 21.68 6.47
C ALA A 68 27.49 21.26 5.62
N ARG A 69 27.70 21.90 4.46
CA ARG A 69 28.90 21.72 3.63
C ARG A 69 29.34 23.02 2.96
N ALA A 70 29.27 24.11 3.70
CA ALA A 70 29.81 25.41 3.31
C ALA A 70 30.41 26.09 4.54
N ASP A 71 31.38 25.44 5.17
CA ASP A 71 32.48 26.19 5.79
C ASP A 71 33.72 25.30 5.73
N SER A 72 34.71 25.81 5.02
CA SER A 72 36.06 25.27 4.81
C SER A 72 37.02 25.87 5.82
#